data_AF-A0A1H8XL54-F1
#
_entry.id   AF-A0A1H8XL54-F1
#
_cell.length_a   1.000
_cell.length_b   1.000
_cell.length_c   1.000
_cell.angle_alpha   90.00
_cell.angle_beta   90.00
_cell.angle_gamma   90.00
#
_symmetry.space_group_name_H-M   'P 1'
#
loop_
_entity.id
_entity.type
_entity.pdbx_description
1 polymer ?
#
loop_
_entity_poly.entity_id
_entity_poly.type
_entity_poly.pdbx_seq_one_letter_code
_entity_poly.pdbx_strand_id
1 'polypeptide(L)'
;MRQAVERWLHGAHARLRSLPLLPGSTVRPAQRDRAFARSTAELEAGAQSRMRWQVVYDEVRHRHAGGEPLLAIARALRLARATVRKYARDETFPARLPHGAGPSLLDPHVAYLARRIDEGCENAIALWREIRERGYPGTSRQVHRFVAERRTRPVRSGRKARSAKASASEPPGLEAPLPPARQLAWLLVQPTSVLDESEAAVVSRVEQDDTARAVTGLARRFTALVRAAGKGKPLADDQDAAADIEAWITKARTCEAPEIATFASGLEADIAAVRAALREPWSSGQAEGQVNRLKLIKRLCYGRAGLDLLKRRMVLAA
;
A
#
# COMPACT_ATOMS: atom_id res chain seq x y z
N MET A 1 1.53 -4.00 14.16
CA MET A 1 2.67 -3.21 13.64
C MET A 1 2.54 -2.74 12.19
N ARG A 2 2.55 -3.60 11.15
CA ARG A 2 2.49 -3.14 9.73
C ARG A 2 1.40 -2.13 9.44
N GLN A 3 0.17 -2.38 9.91
CA GLN A 3 -0.94 -1.46 9.70
C GLN A 3 -0.74 -0.11 10.41
N ALA A 4 -0.04 -0.08 11.55
CA ALA A 4 0.26 1.16 12.25
C ALA A 4 1.27 2.00 11.45
N VAL A 5 2.33 1.37 10.94
CA VAL A 5 3.30 2.00 10.02
C VAL A 5 2.61 2.47 8.74
N GLU A 6 1.72 1.66 8.17
CA GLU A 6 0.93 2.01 6.99
C GLU A 6 0.07 3.26 7.23
N ARG A 7 -0.63 3.34 8.37
CA ARG A 7 -1.44 4.53 8.72
C ARG A 7 -0.57 5.77 8.90
N TRP A 8 0.56 5.67 9.61
CA TRP A 8 1.51 6.76 9.76
C TRP A 8 2.03 7.25 8.39
N LEU A 9 2.35 6.32 7.49
CA LEU A 9 2.76 6.64 6.13
C LEU A 9 1.70 7.42 5.36
N HIS A 10 0.39 7.23 5.58
CA HIS A 10 -0.62 8.03 4.88
C HIS A 10 -0.46 9.54 5.10
N GLY A 11 0.05 9.96 6.27
CA GLY A 11 0.39 11.36 6.56
C GLY A 11 1.82 11.74 6.17
N ALA A 12 2.79 10.86 6.42
CA ALA A 12 4.21 11.16 6.20
C ALA A 12 4.68 11.00 4.74
N HIS A 13 3.93 10.29 3.89
CA HIS A 13 4.41 9.87 2.56
C HIS A 13 4.79 11.03 1.63
N ALA A 14 4.05 12.15 1.69
CA ALA A 14 4.37 13.33 0.90
C ALA A 14 5.73 13.94 1.29
N ARG A 15 6.02 14.03 2.60
CA ARG A 15 7.29 14.51 3.15
C ARG A 15 8.45 13.56 2.83
N LEU A 16 8.22 12.25 2.94
CA LEU A 16 9.25 11.27 2.63
C LEU A 16 9.63 11.27 1.14
N ARG A 17 8.68 11.60 0.27
CA ARG A 17 8.91 11.69 -1.18
C ARG A 17 9.85 12.84 -1.57
N SER A 18 9.93 13.90 -0.77
CA SER A 18 10.85 15.02 -1.04
C SER A 18 12.28 14.78 -0.55
N LEU A 19 12.58 13.61 0.04
CA LEU A 19 13.94 13.27 0.47
C LEU A 19 14.83 12.97 -0.74
N PRO A 20 16.09 13.45 -0.76
CA PRO A 20 17.00 13.26 -1.88
C PRO A 20 17.34 11.78 -2.07
N LEU A 21 17.55 11.39 -3.34
CA LEU A 21 18.08 10.06 -3.67
C LEU A 21 19.52 9.91 -3.16
N LEU A 22 19.84 8.76 -2.58
CA LEU A 22 21.22 8.44 -2.20
C LEU A 22 22.04 8.12 -3.47
N PRO A 23 23.27 8.65 -3.61
CA PRO A 23 24.13 8.38 -4.75
C PRO A 23 24.47 6.88 -4.82
N GLY A 24 24.22 6.27 -5.98
CA GLY A 24 24.41 4.82 -6.21
C GLY A 24 23.13 4.05 -6.54
N SER A 25 21.94 4.63 -6.32
CA SER A 25 20.67 3.98 -6.67
C SER A 25 20.25 4.29 -8.12
N THR A 26 21.02 3.78 -9.08
CA THR A 26 20.60 3.73 -10.50
C THR A 26 20.23 2.31 -10.91
N VAL A 27 19.59 1.56 -10.02
CA VAL A 27 18.92 0.33 -10.44
C VAL A 27 17.58 0.74 -11.03
N ARG A 28 17.50 0.79 -12.37
CA ARG A 28 16.21 0.81 -13.06
C ARG A 28 15.47 -0.47 -12.63
N PRO A 29 14.31 -0.37 -11.97
CA PRO A 29 13.62 -1.57 -11.57
C PRO A 29 13.25 -2.40 -12.79
N ALA A 30 13.33 -3.72 -12.66
CA ALA A 30 12.85 -4.67 -13.68
C ALA A 30 11.32 -4.60 -13.87
N GLN A 31 10.64 -3.71 -13.14
CA GLN A 31 9.22 -3.49 -13.13
C GLN A 31 8.85 -2.19 -13.83
N ARG A 32 7.61 -2.09 -14.30
CA ARG A 32 7.09 -0.87 -14.89
C ARG A 32 6.91 0.22 -13.83
N ASP A 33 7.64 1.32 -13.97
CA ASP A 33 7.54 2.49 -13.08
C ASP A 33 6.20 3.23 -13.16
N ARG A 34 5.44 3.03 -14.25
CA ARG A 34 4.21 3.78 -14.53
C ARG A 34 3.11 2.89 -15.06
N ALA A 35 1.89 3.16 -14.59
CA ALA A 35 0.69 2.59 -15.19
C ALA A 35 0.62 3.04 -16.65
N PHE A 36 0.01 2.22 -17.51
CA PHE A 36 -0.24 2.64 -18.89
C PHE A 36 -0.98 3.97 -18.90
N ALA A 37 -0.62 4.83 -19.86
CA ALA A 37 -1.32 6.10 -20.02
C ALA A 37 -2.83 5.83 -20.16
N ARG A 38 -3.63 6.48 -19.30
CA ARG A 38 -5.08 6.46 -19.43
C ARG A 38 -5.46 7.07 -20.78
N SER A 39 -6.49 6.52 -21.41
CA SER A 39 -7.07 7.13 -22.59
C SER A 39 -7.58 8.54 -22.29
N THR A 40 -7.69 9.40 -23.30
CA THR A 40 -8.24 10.75 -23.13
C THR A 40 -9.65 10.71 -22.55
N ALA A 41 -10.48 9.77 -22.98
CA ALA A 41 -11.83 9.59 -22.44
C ALA A 41 -11.80 9.21 -20.94
N GLU A 42 -10.86 8.37 -20.50
CA GLU A 42 -10.69 8.03 -19.07
C GLU A 42 -10.15 9.21 -18.25
N LEU A 43 -9.27 10.04 -18.84
CA LEU A 43 -8.76 11.26 -18.21
C LEU A 43 -9.88 12.30 -18.06
N GLU A 44 -10.68 12.50 -19.11
CA GLU A 44 -11.84 13.40 -19.12
C GLU A 44 -12.92 12.95 -18.12
N ALA A 45 -13.29 11.66 -18.13
CA ALA A 45 -14.22 11.10 -17.15
C ALA A 45 -13.67 11.24 -15.71
N GLY A 46 -12.36 11.07 -15.52
CA GLY A 46 -11.70 11.29 -14.24
C GLY A 46 -11.71 12.75 -13.79
N ALA A 47 -11.55 13.71 -14.72
CA ALA A 47 -11.66 15.14 -14.45
C ALA A 47 -13.10 15.53 -14.08
N GLN A 48 -14.09 15.07 -14.85
CA GLN A 48 -15.51 15.32 -14.55
C GLN A 48 -15.94 14.72 -13.21
N SER A 49 -15.48 13.51 -12.88
CA SER A 49 -15.74 12.91 -11.58
C SER A 49 -15.11 13.74 -10.45
N ARG A 50 -13.88 14.24 -10.64
CA ARG A 50 -13.22 15.11 -9.65
C ARG A 50 -13.99 16.40 -9.41
N MET A 51 -14.41 17.08 -10.48
CA MET A 51 -15.22 18.30 -10.39
C MET A 51 -16.50 18.07 -9.58
N ARG A 52 -17.23 16.97 -9.86
CA ARG A 52 -18.44 16.63 -9.09
C ARG A 52 -18.17 16.45 -7.59
N TRP A 53 -17.10 15.75 -7.25
CA TRP A 53 -16.75 15.52 -5.84
C TRP A 53 -16.17 16.75 -5.15
N GLN A 54 -15.55 17.67 -5.91
CA GLN A 54 -15.07 18.94 -5.39
C GLN A 54 -16.25 19.84 -4.98
N VAL A 55 -17.29 19.94 -5.82
CA VAL A 55 -18.54 20.64 -5.46
C VAL A 55 -19.16 20.06 -4.18
N VAL A 56 -19.21 18.74 -4.05
CA VAL A 56 -19.72 18.08 -2.83
C VAL A 56 -18.85 18.36 -1.60
N TYR A 57 -17.53 18.45 -1.77
CA TYR A 57 -16.60 18.78 -0.69
C TYR A 57 -16.77 20.23 -0.23
N ASP A 58 -16.86 21.18 -1.16
CA ASP A 58 -17.04 22.61 -0.87
C ASP A 58 -18.37 22.83 -0.13
N GLU A 59 -19.43 22.13 -0.55
CA GLU A 59 -20.75 22.19 0.08
C GLU A 59 -20.75 21.62 1.52
N VAL A 60 -20.02 20.52 1.78
CA VAL A 60 -19.83 19.99 3.14
C VAL A 60 -19.10 21.00 4.02
N ARG A 61 -18.05 21.64 3.50
CA ARG A 61 -17.28 22.65 4.22
C ARG A 61 -18.11 23.89 4.53
N HIS A 62 -18.90 24.36 3.57
CA HIS A 62 -19.80 25.50 3.74
C HIS A 62 -20.84 25.24 4.86
N ARG A 63 -21.55 24.11 4.80
CA ARG A 63 -22.53 23.74 5.85
C ARG A 63 -21.90 23.54 7.22
N HIS A 64 -20.71 22.93 7.27
CA HIS A 64 -19.99 22.73 8.53
C HIS A 64 -19.50 24.05 9.13
N ALA A 65 -19.02 24.99 8.32
CA ALA A 65 -18.66 26.33 8.76
C ALA A 65 -19.87 27.13 9.27
N GLY A 66 -21.06 26.87 8.71
CA GLY A 66 -22.34 27.39 9.21
C GLY A 66 -22.83 26.77 10.52
N GLY A 67 -22.07 25.85 11.13
CA GLY A 67 -22.41 25.25 12.42
C GLY A 67 -23.38 24.07 12.37
N GLU A 68 -23.72 23.56 11.18
CA GLU A 68 -24.60 22.39 11.07
C GLU A 68 -23.93 21.12 11.63
N PRO A 69 -24.67 20.28 12.39
CA PRO A 69 -24.11 19.04 12.92
C PRO A 69 -23.83 18.05 11.79
N LEU A 70 -22.70 17.34 11.86
CA LEU A 70 -22.23 16.39 10.83
C LEU A 70 -23.28 15.35 10.40
N LEU A 71 -24.18 14.96 11.30
CA LEU A 71 -25.28 14.03 11.00
C LEU A 71 -26.37 14.65 10.12
N ALA A 72 -26.67 15.94 10.29
CA ALA A 72 -27.62 16.66 9.44
C ALA A 72 -27.05 16.81 8.03
N ILE A 73 -25.79 17.22 7.92
CA ILE A 73 -25.06 17.33 6.64
C ILE A 73 -25.04 15.98 5.90
N ALA A 74 -24.77 14.88 6.62
CA ALA A 74 -24.77 13.53 6.05
C ALA A 74 -26.13 13.11 5.48
N ARG A 75 -27.23 13.45 6.19
CA ARG A 75 -28.59 13.16 5.73
C ARG A 75 -28.99 14.05 4.54
N ALA A 76 -28.68 15.33 4.59
CA ALA A 76 -29.00 16.30 3.54
C ALA A 76 -28.29 15.96 2.21
N LEU A 77 -27.00 15.65 2.26
CA LEU A 77 -26.19 15.33 1.07
C LEU A 77 -26.21 13.85 0.69
N ARG A 78 -26.92 13.00 1.45
CA ARG A 78 -26.94 11.53 1.30
C ARG A 78 -25.52 10.93 1.24
N LEU A 79 -24.63 11.44 2.10
CA LEU A 79 -23.26 10.98 2.21
C LEU A 79 -23.07 10.12 3.46
N ALA A 80 -22.13 9.17 3.40
CA ALA A 80 -21.71 8.44 4.59
C ALA A 80 -21.12 9.40 5.63
N ARG A 81 -21.48 9.23 6.91
CA ARG A 81 -20.99 10.07 8.02
C ARG A 81 -19.46 10.14 8.08
N ALA A 82 -18.77 9.05 7.73
CA ALA A 82 -17.31 9.01 7.68
C ALA A 82 -16.74 9.97 6.62
N THR A 83 -17.38 10.09 5.45
CA THR A 83 -16.99 11.00 4.36
C THR A 83 -17.21 12.45 4.76
N VAL A 84 -18.36 12.77 5.36
CA VAL A 84 -18.65 14.12 5.85
C VAL A 84 -17.66 14.54 6.93
N ARG A 85 -17.38 13.66 7.90
CA ARG A 85 -16.37 13.91 8.93
C ARG A 85 -14.98 14.15 8.33
N LYS A 86 -14.60 13.38 7.30
CA LYS A 86 -13.33 13.57 6.59
C LYS A 86 -13.27 14.93 5.90
N TYR A 87 -14.28 15.26 5.10
CA TYR A 87 -14.34 16.52 4.36
C TYR A 87 -14.45 17.74 5.27
N ALA A 88 -15.12 17.64 6.41
CA ALA A 88 -15.18 18.71 7.40
C ALA A 88 -13.81 18.97 8.06
N ARG A 89 -13.01 17.92 8.28
CA ARG A 89 -11.69 18.00 8.94
C ARG A 89 -10.59 18.48 8.00
N ASP A 90 -10.55 17.94 6.79
CA ASP A 90 -9.47 18.21 5.83
C ASP A 90 -9.63 19.63 5.26
N GLU A 91 -8.55 20.43 5.22
CA GLU A 91 -8.56 21.80 4.65
C GLU A 91 -8.52 21.81 3.12
N THR A 92 -8.05 20.71 2.52
CA THR A 92 -7.93 20.54 1.08
C THR A 92 -8.71 19.32 0.60
N PHE A 93 -9.26 19.40 -0.62
CA PHE A 93 -9.98 18.29 -1.23
C PHE A 93 -9.06 17.05 -1.32
N PRO A 94 -9.44 15.92 -0.69
CA PRO A 94 -8.57 14.75 -0.63
C PRO A 94 -8.42 14.13 -2.03
N ALA A 95 -7.27 14.38 -2.66
CA ALA A 95 -6.95 13.83 -3.96
C ALA A 95 -6.91 12.30 -3.89
N ARG A 96 -7.61 11.62 -4.81
CA ARG A 96 -7.42 10.19 -5.01
C ARG A 96 -6.03 9.96 -5.56
N LEU A 97 -5.12 9.47 -4.72
CA LEU A 97 -3.80 9.04 -5.14
C LEU A 97 -3.96 8.02 -6.28
N PRO A 98 -3.27 8.22 -7.42
CA PRO A 98 -3.26 7.22 -8.46
C PRO A 98 -2.72 5.94 -7.84
N HIS A 99 -3.51 4.86 -7.93
CA HIS A 99 -2.98 3.55 -7.62
C HIS A 99 -1.83 3.30 -8.59
N GLY A 100 -0.67 2.89 -8.06
CA GLY A 100 0.48 2.51 -8.88
C GLY A 100 0.10 1.44 -9.90
N ALA A 101 0.95 1.23 -10.92
CA ALA A 101 0.79 0.11 -11.82
C ALA A 101 0.75 -1.18 -10.99
N GLY A 102 -0.40 -1.83 -10.90
CA GLY A 102 -0.47 -3.18 -10.35
C GLY A 102 0.38 -4.14 -11.20
N PRO A 103 0.76 -5.30 -10.64
CA PRO A 103 1.52 -6.29 -11.39
C PRO A 103 0.78 -6.65 -12.67
N SER A 104 1.47 -6.48 -13.80
CA SER A 104 0.96 -6.74 -15.13
C SER A 104 1.62 -8.02 -15.66
N LEU A 105 0.88 -8.79 -16.47
CA LEU A 105 1.41 -9.99 -17.14
C LEU A 105 2.65 -9.70 -18.00
N LEU A 106 2.84 -8.43 -18.38
CA LEU A 106 3.99 -7.97 -19.17
C LEU A 106 5.27 -7.79 -18.32
N ASP A 107 5.15 -7.63 -16.99
CA ASP A 107 6.26 -7.25 -16.10
C ASP A 107 7.46 -8.21 -16.18
N PRO A 108 7.29 -9.55 -16.21
CA PRO A 108 8.41 -10.48 -16.37
C PRO A 108 9.18 -10.34 -17.68
N HIS A 109 8.58 -9.71 -18.71
CA HIS A 109 9.16 -9.57 -20.04
C HIS A 109 9.62 -8.14 -20.34
N VAL A 110 9.47 -7.19 -19.42
CA VAL A 110 9.81 -5.76 -19.62
C VAL A 110 11.29 -5.58 -19.92
N ALA A 111 12.18 -6.24 -19.16
CA ALA A 111 13.63 -6.13 -19.36
C ALA A 111 14.05 -6.61 -20.77
N TYR A 112 13.46 -7.71 -21.23
CA TYR A 112 13.70 -8.22 -22.58
C TYR A 112 13.19 -7.27 -23.66
N LEU A 113 11.96 -6.77 -23.51
CA LEU A 113 11.39 -5.82 -24.46
C LEU A 113 12.18 -4.51 -24.52
N ALA A 114 12.66 -4.00 -23.38
CA ALA A 114 13.51 -2.82 -23.33
C ALA A 114 14.80 -3.02 -24.11
N ARG A 115 15.51 -4.14 -23.88
CA ARG A 115 16.73 -4.48 -24.60
C ARG A 115 16.51 -4.56 -26.12
N ARG A 116 15.44 -5.23 -26.56
CA ARG A 116 15.13 -5.35 -27.99
C ARG A 116 14.78 -4.01 -28.65
N ILE A 117 14.14 -3.10 -27.91
CA ILE A 117 13.87 -1.73 -28.38
C ILE A 117 15.18 -0.94 -28.51
N ASP A 118 16.10 -1.08 -27.56
CA ASP A 118 17.42 -0.45 -27.61
C ASP A 118 18.28 -1.00 -28.78
N GLU A 119 18.08 -2.28 -29.14
CA GLU A 119 18.65 -2.91 -30.35
C GLU A 119 17.96 -2.45 -31.66
N GLY A 120 16.96 -1.55 -31.59
CA GLY A 120 16.28 -0.96 -32.75
C GLY A 120 15.02 -1.71 -33.22
N CYS A 121 14.57 -2.72 -32.50
CA CYS A 121 13.34 -3.45 -32.85
C CYS A 121 12.08 -2.67 -32.40
N GLU A 122 11.50 -1.87 -33.29
CA GLU A 122 10.27 -1.11 -33.00
C GLU A 122 8.96 -1.81 -33.45
N ASN A 123 9.06 -3.02 -34.04
CA ASN A 123 7.91 -3.78 -34.51
C ASN A 123 7.22 -4.53 -33.35
N ALA A 124 6.11 -3.97 -32.86
CA ALA A 124 5.38 -4.50 -31.71
C ALA A 124 4.78 -5.91 -31.93
N ILE A 125 4.48 -6.30 -33.18
CA ILE A 125 3.97 -7.65 -33.49
C ILE A 125 5.11 -8.67 -33.40
N ALA A 126 6.30 -8.32 -33.88
CA ALA A 126 7.48 -9.18 -33.78
C ALA A 126 7.86 -9.40 -32.31
N LEU A 127 7.93 -8.31 -31.53
CA LEU A 127 8.20 -8.37 -30.09
C LEU A 127 7.14 -9.19 -29.33
N TRP A 128 5.87 -9.09 -29.73
CA TRP A 128 4.80 -9.90 -29.12
C TRP A 128 4.96 -11.40 -29.39
N ARG A 129 5.35 -11.79 -30.62
CA ARG A 129 5.61 -13.20 -30.96
C ARG A 129 6.78 -13.75 -30.15
N GLU A 130 7.87 -12.99 -30.04
CA GLU A 130 9.06 -13.39 -29.28
C GLU A 130 8.77 -13.57 -27.78
N ILE A 131 7.99 -12.70 -27.16
CA ILE A 131 7.63 -12.88 -25.75
C ILE A 131 6.59 -13.98 -25.56
N ARG A 132 5.72 -14.24 -26.54
CA ARG A 132 4.76 -15.34 -26.51
C ARG A 132 5.48 -16.70 -26.53
N GLU A 133 6.54 -16.84 -27.32
CA GLU A 133 7.42 -18.01 -27.30
C GLU A 133 8.13 -18.18 -25.95
N ARG A 134 8.38 -17.07 -25.25
CA ARG A 134 8.95 -17.05 -23.89
C ARG A 134 7.90 -17.23 -22.78
N GLY A 135 6.68 -17.63 -23.13
CA GLY A 135 5.63 -17.95 -22.16
C GLY A 135 4.70 -16.81 -21.79
N TYR A 136 4.67 -15.70 -22.53
CA TYR A 136 3.74 -14.60 -22.27
C TYR A 136 2.29 -14.96 -22.63
N PRO A 137 1.34 -14.96 -21.65
CA PRO A 137 -0.07 -15.32 -21.90
C PRO A 137 -0.94 -14.14 -22.33
N GLY A 138 -0.38 -12.93 -22.46
CA GLY A 138 -1.13 -11.70 -22.71
C GLY A 138 -1.34 -11.36 -24.18
N THR A 139 -2.04 -10.25 -24.41
CA THR A 139 -2.47 -9.82 -25.75
C THR A 139 -1.45 -8.92 -26.45
N SER A 140 -1.39 -8.98 -27.79
CA SER A 140 -0.55 -8.11 -28.61
C SER A 140 -0.81 -6.62 -28.36
N ARG A 141 -2.04 -6.27 -27.94
CA ARG A 141 -2.45 -4.90 -27.60
C ARG A 141 -1.65 -4.30 -26.43
N GLN A 142 -1.21 -5.11 -25.47
CA GLN A 142 -0.39 -4.64 -24.34
C GLN A 142 1.04 -4.33 -24.79
N VAL A 143 1.60 -5.16 -25.68
CA VAL A 143 2.92 -4.93 -26.30
C VAL A 143 2.89 -3.72 -27.23
N HIS A 144 1.84 -3.58 -28.04
CA HIS A 144 1.65 -2.39 -28.87
C HIS A 144 1.62 -1.10 -28.05
N ARG A 145 0.95 -1.12 -26.89
CA ARG A 145 0.90 0.03 -25.99
C ARG A 145 2.27 0.32 -25.36
N PHE A 146 2.97 -0.72 -24.91
CA PHE A 146 4.32 -0.60 -24.33
C PHE A 146 5.34 -0.03 -25.34
N VAL A 147 5.31 -0.51 -26.57
CA VAL A 147 6.19 -0.03 -27.64
C VAL A 147 5.80 1.38 -28.08
N ALA A 148 4.51 1.69 -28.20
CA ALA A 148 4.04 3.02 -28.59
C ALA A 148 4.45 4.12 -27.59
N GLU A 149 4.50 3.83 -26.30
CA GLU A 149 4.97 4.74 -25.26
C GLU A 149 6.49 5.02 -25.33
N ARG A 150 7.26 4.18 -26.02
CA ARG A 150 8.73 4.23 -26.08
C ARG A 150 9.30 4.49 -27.48
N ARG A 151 8.44 4.70 -28.48
CA ARG A 151 8.86 5.04 -29.84
C ARG A 151 9.40 6.48 -29.90
N THR A 152 10.53 6.64 -30.57
CA THR A 152 11.15 7.96 -30.81
C THR A 152 10.72 8.59 -32.13
N ARG A 153 10.12 7.82 -33.05
CA ARG A 153 9.66 8.28 -34.38
C ARG A 153 8.17 8.04 -34.62
N PRO A 154 7.42 9.01 -35.20
CA PRO A 154 6.03 8.81 -35.58
C PRO A 154 5.92 7.92 -36.84
N VAL A 155 4.96 6.98 -36.83
CA VAL A 155 4.66 6.11 -37.99
C VAL A 155 3.82 6.87 -39.03
N ARG A 156 4.15 6.73 -40.31
CA ARG A 156 3.56 7.45 -41.46
C ARG A 156 2.15 6.97 -41.85
N SER A 157 1.75 5.75 -41.48
CA SER A 157 0.38 5.24 -41.70
C SER A 157 -0.11 4.43 -40.50
N GLY A 158 -1.03 5.02 -39.73
CA GLY A 158 -1.64 4.39 -38.55
C GLY A 158 -1.76 5.40 -37.42
N ARG A 159 -3.01 5.79 -37.13
CA ARG A 159 -3.50 6.66 -36.04
C ARG A 159 -2.42 7.61 -35.48
N LYS A 160 -2.43 8.87 -35.95
CA LYS A 160 -1.57 9.98 -35.53
C LYS A 160 -1.10 9.74 -34.09
N ALA A 161 0.22 9.57 -33.89
CA ALA A 161 0.81 9.74 -32.58
C ALA A 161 0.24 11.04 -32.05
N ARG A 162 -0.54 10.96 -30.95
CA ARG A 162 -1.03 12.15 -30.27
C ARG A 162 0.24 12.88 -29.87
N SER A 163 0.58 13.89 -30.66
CA SER A 163 1.54 14.91 -30.32
C SER A 163 1.24 15.22 -28.86
N ALA A 164 2.22 14.90 -28.00
CA ALA A 164 2.32 15.44 -26.67
C ALA A 164 2.44 16.95 -26.86
N LYS A 165 1.29 17.60 -27.05
CA LYS A 165 1.20 19.03 -27.18
C LYS A 165 1.45 19.56 -25.79
N ALA A 166 2.69 19.99 -25.58
CA ALA A 166 3.14 20.85 -24.51
C ALA A 166 2.58 20.50 -23.12
N SER A 167 3.21 19.53 -22.46
CA SER A 167 3.46 19.68 -21.02
C SER A 167 4.38 20.89 -20.85
N ALA A 168 3.77 22.07 -20.81
CA ALA A 168 4.43 23.28 -20.37
C ALA A 168 4.89 23.07 -18.92
N SER A 169 6.19 23.30 -18.69
CA SER A 169 6.86 23.46 -17.40
C SER A 169 6.63 22.36 -16.35
N GLU A 170 7.36 21.25 -16.45
CA GLU A 170 7.84 20.53 -15.26
C GLU A 170 9.35 20.79 -15.14
N PRO A 171 9.87 21.29 -14.00
CA PRO A 171 11.29 21.45 -13.78
C PRO A 171 12.04 20.11 -13.91
N PRO A 172 13.31 20.11 -14.35
CA PRO A 172 14.10 18.90 -14.48
C PRO A 172 14.45 18.36 -13.09
N GLY A 173 13.79 17.26 -12.67
CA GLY A 173 14.07 16.64 -11.37
C GLY A 173 13.01 15.65 -10.90
N LEU A 174 12.52 14.74 -11.74
CA LEU A 174 11.66 13.64 -11.27
C LEU A 174 12.52 12.46 -10.83
N GLU A 175 13.04 12.58 -9.60
CA GLU A 175 13.64 11.52 -8.81
C GLU A 175 12.72 10.27 -8.74
N ALA A 176 13.32 9.07 -8.67
CA ALA A 176 12.62 7.80 -8.64
C ALA A 176 11.43 7.80 -7.65
N PRO A 177 10.22 7.40 -8.08
CA PRO A 177 9.03 7.49 -7.24
C PRO A 177 9.12 6.52 -6.05
N LEU A 178 8.83 6.99 -4.83
CA LEU A 178 8.69 6.11 -3.68
C LEU A 178 7.55 5.09 -3.91
N PRO A 179 7.70 3.84 -3.44
CA PRO A 179 6.62 2.84 -3.50
C PRO A 179 5.37 3.28 -2.74
N PRO A 180 4.18 2.76 -3.09
CA PRO A 180 2.95 3.06 -2.36
C PRO A 180 3.08 2.79 -0.85
N ALA A 181 2.40 3.58 -0.02
CA ALA A 181 2.46 3.49 1.45
C ALA A 181 2.31 2.06 2.01
N ARG A 182 1.45 1.23 1.42
CA ARG A 182 1.27 -0.16 1.82
C ARG A 182 2.51 -1.03 1.56
N GLN A 183 3.16 -0.86 0.41
CA GLN A 183 4.39 -1.57 0.05
C GLN A 183 5.55 -1.05 0.88
N LEU A 184 5.66 0.28 1.03
CA LEU A 184 6.68 0.88 1.88
C LEU A 184 6.54 0.42 3.34
N ALA A 185 5.33 0.36 3.89
CA ALA A 185 5.08 -0.19 5.23
C ALA A 185 5.55 -1.64 5.40
N TRP A 186 5.50 -2.43 4.33
CA TRP A 186 6.02 -3.79 4.34
C TRP A 186 7.54 -3.80 4.42
N LEU A 187 8.22 -2.98 3.60
CA LEU A 187 9.69 -2.86 3.62
C LEU A 187 10.23 -2.39 4.98
N LEU A 188 9.59 -1.38 5.59
CA LEU A 188 10.01 -0.84 6.90
C LEU A 188 9.85 -1.83 8.06
N VAL A 189 8.98 -2.83 7.93
CA VAL A 189 8.73 -3.84 8.97
C VAL A 189 9.61 -5.08 8.78
N GLN A 190 10.18 -5.28 7.59
CA GLN A 190 11.04 -6.43 7.32
C GLN A 190 12.44 -6.26 7.93
N PRO A 191 13.11 -7.39 8.28
CA PRO A 191 14.51 -7.38 8.63
C PRO A 191 15.34 -6.87 7.44
N THR A 192 16.41 -6.13 7.74
CA THR A 192 17.36 -5.67 6.71
C THR A 192 17.97 -6.81 5.90
N SER A 193 18.12 -8.00 6.50
CA SER A 193 18.71 -9.17 5.85
C SER A 193 17.86 -9.81 4.73
N VAL A 194 16.58 -9.44 4.62
CA VAL A 194 15.66 -10.00 3.62
C VAL A 194 15.48 -9.04 2.43
N LEU A 195 15.86 -7.79 2.58
CA LEU A 195 15.69 -6.76 1.56
C LEU A 195 16.73 -6.95 0.46
N ASP A 196 16.30 -6.82 -0.79
CA ASP A 196 17.25 -6.68 -1.90
C ASP A 196 17.92 -5.29 -1.92
N GLU A 197 18.92 -5.10 -2.78
CA GLU A 197 19.68 -3.84 -2.85
C GLU A 197 18.80 -2.63 -3.21
N SER A 198 17.78 -2.83 -4.06
CA SER A 198 16.85 -1.78 -4.46
C SER A 198 15.91 -1.40 -3.32
N GLU A 199 15.38 -2.39 -2.60
CA GLU A 199 14.53 -2.23 -1.43
C GLU A 199 15.29 -1.60 -0.27
N ALA A 200 16.53 -2.03 -0.04
CA ALA A 200 17.42 -1.44 0.96
C ALA A 200 17.69 0.03 0.66
N ALA A 201 17.96 0.40 -0.60
CA ALA A 201 18.13 1.79 -1.00
C ALA A 201 16.88 2.66 -0.75
N VAL A 202 15.68 2.11 -0.99
CA VAL A 202 14.42 2.80 -0.68
C VAL A 202 14.28 3.01 0.83
N VAL A 203 14.61 2.01 1.65
CA VAL A 203 14.55 2.14 3.11
C VAL A 203 15.58 3.16 3.59
N SER A 204 16.82 3.10 3.11
CA SER A 204 17.87 4.07 3.46
C SER A 204 17.52 5.50 3.06
N ARG A 205 16.81 5.70 1.92
CA ARG A 205 16.27 7.01 1.55
C ARG A 205 15.26 7.51 2.58
N VAL A 206 14.33 6.65 2.99
CA VAL A 206 13.27 7.01 3.95
C VAL A 206 13.85 7.25 5.35
N GLU A 207 14.85 6.48 5.77
CA GLU A 207 15.55 6.63 7.05
C GLU A 207 16.41 7.90 7.17
N GLN A 208 16.48 8.74 6.14
CA GLN A 208 17.04 10.10 6.25
C GLN A 208 16.17 11.00 7.15
N ASP A 209 14.84 10.78 7.18
CA ASP A 209 13.92 11.44 8.11
C ASP A 209 14.02 10.78 9.50
N ASP A 210 14.27 11.59 10.53
CA ASP A 210 14.50 11.07 11.89
C ASP A 210 13.27 10.36 12.47
N THR A 211 12.06 10.87 12.22
CA THR A 211 10.82 10.22 12.62
C THR A 211 10.67 8.87 11.90
N ALA A 212 10.96 8.81 10.59
CA ALA A 212 10.93 7.57 9.83
C ALA A 212 11.95 6.54 10.31
N ARG A 213 13.17 6.97 10.65
CA ARG A 213 14.20 6.12 11.25
C ARG A 213 13.73 5.55 12.59
N ALA A 214 13.14 6.38 13.45
CA ALA A 214 12.59 5.95 14.73
C ALA A 214 11.45 4.93 14.56
N VAL A 215 10.50 5.20 13.67
CA VAL A 215 9.38 4.29 13.36
C VAL A 215 9.88 2.96 12.80
N THR A 216 10.85 2.99 11.91
CA THR A 216 11.45 1.79 11.29
C THR A 216 12.20 0.95 12.33
N GLY A 217 12.98 1.60 13.20
CA GLY A 217 13.66 0.93 14.32
C GLY A 217 12.67 0.27 15.28
N LEU A 218 11.59 0.96 15.66
CA LEU A 218 10.53 0.41 16.50
C LEU A 218 9.81 -0.76 15.83
N ALA A 219 9.49 -0.64 14.54
CA ALA A 219 8.84 -1.69 13.75
C ALA A 219 9.68 -2.96 13.70
N ARG A 220 10.96 -2.82 13.35
CA ARG A 220 11.90 -3.95 13.28
C ARG A 220 12.11 -4.59 14.64
N ARG A 221 12.36 -3.80 15.71
CA ARG A 221 12.53 -4.34 17.07
C ARG A 221 11.29 -5.13 17.51
N PHE A 222 10.08 -4.61 17.30
CA PHE A 222 8.85 -5.32 17.62
C PHE A 222 8.76 -6.67 16.89
N THR A 223 9.00 -6.68 15.57
CA THR A 223 8.95 -7.94 14.81
C THR A 223 10.03 -8.94 15.23
N ALA A 224 11.21 -8.46 15.64
CA ALA A 224 12.27 -9.31 16.15
C ALA A 224 11.84 -9.97 17.47
N LEU A 225 11.26 -9.21 18.40
CA LEU A 225 10.73 -9.73 19.67
C LEU A 225 9.67 -10.81 19.45
N VAL A 226 8.67 -10.52 18.60
CA VAL A 226 7.59 -11.48 18.31
C VAL A 226 8.11 -12.73 17.59
N ARG A 227 9.05 -12.59 16.65
CA ARG A 227 9.64 -13.75 15.95
C ARG A 227 10.55 -14.58 16.85
N ALA A 228 11.26 -13.96 17.78
CA ALA A 228 12.08 -14.67 18.76
C ALA A 228 11.21 -15.56 19.65
N ALA A 229 10.07 -15.04 20.12
CA ALA A 229 9.09 -15.81 20.88
C ALA A 229 8.45 -16.95 20.07
N GLY A 230 8.10 -16.71 18.81
CA GLY A 230 7.42 -17.70 17.96
C GLY A 230 8.26 -18.91 17.53
N LYS A 231 9.59 -18.92 17.75
CA LYS A 231 10.49 -20.01 17.32
C LYS A 231 10.67 -21.13 18.35
N GLY A 232 9.87 -21.17 19.42
CA GLY A 232 9.97 -22.24 20.42
C GLY A 232 11.31 -22.25 21.13
N LYS A 233 11.89 -21.07 21.41
CA LYS A 233 13.13 -20.95 22.17
C LYS A 233 12.94 -21.58 23.56
N PRO A 234 13.92 -22.30 24.13
CA PRO A 234 13.78 -22.91 25.45
C PRO A 234 13.61 -21.86 26.55
N LEU A 235 12.84 -22.27 27.58
CA LEU A 235 12.29 -21.59 28.77
C LEU A 235 13.26 -20.81 29.68
N ALA A 236 14.49 -20.50 29.26
CA ALA A 236 15.53 -19.94 30.13
C ALA A 236 15.62 -18.39 30.12
N ASP A 237 15.12 -17.70 29.08
CA ASP A 237 15.18 -16.24 28.91
C ASP A 237 13.80 -15.53 29.02
N ASP A 238 12.79 -16.15 29.64
CA ASP A 238 11.37 -15.70 29.61
C ASP A 238 11.08 -14.39 30.37
N GLN A 239 11.93 -14.04 31.33
CA GLN A 239 11.86 -12.73 32.00
C GLN A 239 12.34 -11.60 31.08
N ASP A 240 13.33 -11.87 30.25
CA ASP A 240 13.93 -10.86 29.37
C ASP A 240 12.99 -10.48 28.22
N ALA A 241 12.25 -11.42 27.64
CA ALA A 241 11.31 -11.13 26.55
C ALA A 241 10.12 -10.25 26.98
N ALA A 242 9.62 -10.44 28.21
CA ALA A 242 8.55 -9.63 28.78
C ALA A 242 9.05 -8.22 29.14
N ALA A 243 10.22 -8.13 29.77
CA ALA A 243 10.85 -6.85 30.05
C ALA A 243 11.16 -6.07 28.75
N ASP A 244 11.65 -6.77 27.73
CA ASP A 244 11.93 -6.21 26.40
C ASP A 244 10.68 -5.63 25.71
N ILE A 245 9.53 -6.32 25.78
CA ILE A 245 8.31 -5.80 25.17
C ILE A 245 7.76 -4.59 25.94
N GLU A 246 7.90 -4.56 27.26
CA GLU A 246 7.48 -3.42 28.08
C GLU A 246 8.37 -2.19 27.86
N ALA A 247 9.69 -2.41 27.77
CA ALA A 247 10.64 -1.37 27.39
C ALA A 247 10.33 -0.85 25.98
N TRP A 248 9.99 -1.75 25.05
CA TRP A 248 9.57 -1.38 23.70
C TRP A 248 8.26 -0.56 23.71
N ILE A 249 7.25 -0.96 24.49
CA ILE A 249 5.98 -0.21 24.64
C ILE A 249 6.26 1.19 25.16
N THR A 250 7.07 1.31 26.23
CA THR A 250 7.45 2.59 26.83
C THR A 250 8.09 3.52 25.80
N LYS A 251 9.05 3.01 25.02
CA LYS A 251 9.71 3.78 23.95
C LYS A 251 8.77 4.10 22.77
N ALA A 252 7.87 3.20 22.42
CA ALA A 252 6.93 3.40 21.32
C ALA A 252 5.86 4.46 21.65
N ARG A 253 5.52 4.63 22.93
CA ARG A 253 4.57 5.65 23.40
C ARG A 253 5.12 7.08 23.32
N THR A 254 6.43 7.25 23.45
CA THR A 254 7.09 8.56 23.33
C THR A 254 7.50 8.88 21.89
N CYS A 255 7.18 8.01 20.94
CA CYS A 255 7.46 8.24 19.53
C CYS A 255 6.60 9.39 18.98
N GLU A 256 7.21 10.25 18.18
CA GLU A 256 6.55 11.38 17.50
C GLU A 256 5.48 10.93 16.47
N ALA A 257 5.34 9.62 16.22
CA ALA A 257 4.32 9.04 15.36
C ALA A 257 3.10 8.57 16.19
N PRO A 258 1.96 9.30 16.17
CA PRO A 258 0.80 8.99 17.00
C PRO A 258 0.21 7.60 16.73
N GLU A 259 0.32 7.10 15.49
CA GLU A 259 -0.18 5.77 15.12
C GLU A 259 0.63 4.65 15.79
N ILE A 260 1.93 4.86 16.01
CA ILE A 260 2.79 3.92 16.74
C ILE A 260 2.49 4.01 18.24
N ALA A 261 2.35 5.22 18.79
CA ALA A 261 1.97 5.40 20.19
C ALA A 261 0.60 4.77 20.50
N THR A 262 -0.39 4.95 19.62
CA THR A 262 -1.72 4.33 19.76
C THR A 262 -1.65 2.80 19.72
N PHE A 263 -0.80 2.25 18.83
CA PHE A 263 -0.57 0.81 18.78
C PHE A 263 0.07 0.30 20.08
N ALA A 264 1.04 1.03 20.63
CA ALA A 264 1.67 0.69 21.91
C ALA A 264 0.69 0.76 23.08
N SER A 265 -0.17 1.78 23.16
CA SER A 265 -1.21 1.89 24.19
C SER A 265 -2.22 0.73 24.14
N GLY A 266 -2.55 0.24 22.94
CA GLY A 266 -3.39 -0.95 22.80
C GLY A 266 -2.72 -2.21 23.37
N LEU A 267 -1.41 -2.39 23.12
CA LEU A 267 -0.65 -3.51 23.69
C LEU A 267 -0.51 -3.40 25.21
N GLU A 268 -0.34 -2.20 25.74
CA GLU A 268 -0.25 -1.93 27.17
C GLU A 268 -1.57 -2.26 27.89
N ALA A 269 -2.71 -1.89 27.30
CA ALA A 269 -4.03 -2.23 27.84
C ALA A 269 -4.23 -3.75 27.98
N ASP A 270 -3.69 -4.52 27.02
CA ASP A 270 -3.76 -5.98 26.99
C ASP A 270 -2.44 -6.66 27.45
N ILE A 271 -1.63 -5.99 28.28
CA ILE A 271 -0.25 -6.43 28.59
C ILE A 271 -0.16 -7.86 29.14
N ALA A 272 -1.14 -8.29 29.93
CA ALA A 272 -1.19 -9.66 30.45
C ALA A 272 -1.29 -10.70 29.32
N ALA A 273 -2.15 -10.44 28.33
CA ALA A 273 -2.29 -11.30 27.16
C ALA A 273 -1.06 -11.25 26.25
N VAL A 274 -0.44 -10.07 26.11
CA VAL A 274 0.81 -9.91 25.33
C VAL A 274 1.96 -10.68 25.97
N ARG A 275 2.15 -10.58 27.30
CA ARG A 275 3.16 -11.36 28.04
C ARG A 275 2.91 -12.86 27.89
N ALA A 276 1.67 -13.30 28.04
CA ALA A 276 1.31 -14.71 27.85
C ALA A 276 1.62 -15.19 26.43
N ALA A 277 1.28 -14.40 25.40
CA ALA A 277 1.55 -14.75 24.01
C ALA A 277 3.04 -14.84 23.66
N LEU A 278 3.93 -14.23 24.44
CA LEU A 278 5.39 -14.30 24.24
C LEU A 278 6.06 -15.43 25.03
N ARG A 279 5.45 -15.89 26.13
CA ARG A 279 6.01 -16.91 27.03
C ARG A 279 5.42 -18.30 26.78
N GLU A 280 4.12 -18.35 26.53
CA GLU A 280 3.40 -19.60 26.42
C GLU A 280 3.61 -20.23 25.03
N PRO A 281 3.78 -21.55 24.94
CA PRO A 281 3.84 -22.26 23.67
C PRO A 281 2.46 -22.34 22.99
N TRP A 282 1.40 -21.95 23.70
CA TRP A 282 0.02 -22.07 23.27
C TRP A 282 -0.42 -20.91 22.38
N SER A 283 -1.00 -21.24 21.23
CA SER A 283 -1.57 -20.25 20.31
C SER A 283 -3.10 -20.36 20.27
N SER A 284 -3.79 -19.22 20.40
CA SER A 284 -5.23 -19.12 20.13
C SER A 284 -5.58 -19.29 18.65
N GLY A 285 -4.59 -19.38 17.75
CA GLY A 285 -4.80 -19.34 16.29
C GLY A 285 -5.73 -20.44 15.77
N GLN A 286 -5.66 -21.66 16.30
CA GLN A 286 -6.58 -22.74 15.91
C GLN A 286 -8.02 -22.42 16.34
N ALA A 287 -8.21 -21.99 17.60
CA ALA A 287 -9.52 -21.61 18.11
C ALA A 287 -10.10 -20.42 17.33
N GLU A 288 -9.30 -19.38 17.08
CA GLU A 288 -9.69 -18.22 16.26
C GLU A 288 -10.02 -18.62 14.82
N GLY A 289 -9.29 -19.58 14.25
CA GLY A 289 -9.58 -20.16 12.94
C GLY A 289 -10.97 -20.79 12.89
N GLN A 290 -11.31 -21.62 13.89
CA GLN A 290 -12.65 -22.22 14.00
C GLN A 290 -13.73 -21.17 14.22
N VAL A 291 -13.48 -20.17 15.06
CA VAL A 291 -14.41 -19.04 15.28
C VAL A 291 -14.62 -18.25 13.98
N ASN A 292 -13.58 -18.03 13.19
CA ASN A 292 -13.68 -17.35 11.90
C ASN A 292 -14.45 -18.19 10.89
N ARG A 293 -14.23 -19.50 10.83
CA ARG A 293 -15.02 -20.44 10.02
C ARG A 293 -16.50 -20.37 10.40
N LEU A 294 -16.81 -20.38 11.71
CA LEU A 294 -18.18 -20.23 12.22
C LEU A 294 -18.80 -18.90 11.77
N LYS A 295 -18.08 -17.79 12.00
CA LYS A 295 -18.52 -16.44 11.60
C LYS A 295 -18.77 -16.36 10.09
N LEU A 296 -17.93 -16.99 9.27
CA LEU A 296 -18.10 -17.06 7.83
C LEU A 296 -19.40 -17.78 7.45
N ILE A 297 -19.64 -18.97 7.99
CA ILE A 297 -20.88 -19.72 7.73
C ILE A 297 -22.11 -18.91 8.14
N LYS A 298 -22.08 -18.28 9.32
CA LYS A 298 -23.17 -17.42 9.79
C LYS A 298 -23.41 -16.23 8.86
N ARG A 299 -22.35 -15.60 8.33
CA ARG A 299 -22.44 -14.49 7.36
C ARG A 299 -23.01 -14.95 6.00
N LEU A 300 -22.61 -16.14 5.51
CA LEU A 300 -23.17 -16.73 4.30
C LEU A 300 -24.67 -17.02 4.44
N CYS A 301 -25.13 -17.35 5.65
CA CYS A 301 -26.55 -17.51 5.95
C CYS A 301 -27.24 -16.19 6.34
N TYR A 302 -26.68 -15.03 5.99
CA TYR A 302 -27.22 -13.70 6.30
C TYR A 302 -27.53 -13.48 7.79
N GLY A 303 -26.75 -14.10 8.69
CA GLY A 303 -26.94 -14.03 10.14
C GLY A 303 -28.07 -14.91 10.68
N ARG A 304 -28.84 -15.59 9.83
CA ARG A 304 -30.03 -16.36 10.20
C ARG A 304 -29.76 -17.83 10.56
N ALA A 305 -28.51 -18.27 10.52
CA ALA A 305 -28.16 -19.61 10.97
C ALA A 305 -28.23 -19.72 12.50
N GLY A 306 -29.20 -20.49 12.99
CA GLY A 306 -29.30 -20.92 14.38
C GLY A 306 -28.23 -21.97 14.75
N LEU A 307 -28.14 -22.29 16.04
CA LEU A 307 -27.11 -23.20 16.58
C LEU A 307 -27.14 -24.58 15.93
N ASP A 308 -28.31 -25.16 15.69
CA ASP A 308 -28.44 -26.48 15.07
C ASP A 308 -27.88 -26.51 13.65
N LEU A 309 -28.19 -25.48 12.85
CA LEU A 309 -27.68 -25.36 11.48
C LEU A 309 -26.16 -25.15 11.48
N LEU A 310 -25.64 -24.32 12.40
CA LEU A 310 -24.19 -24.11 12.54
C LEU A 310 -23.49 -25.40 12.96
N LYS A 311 -24.04 -26.15 13.92
CA LYS A 311 -23.51 -27.43 14.38
C LYS A 311 -23.47 -28.44 13.23
N ARG A 312 -24.55 -28.57 12.46
CA ARG A 312 -24.59 -29.44 11.27
C ARG A 312 -23.54 -29.03 10.23
N ARG A 313 -23.38 -27.74 9.93
CA ARG A 313 -22.42 -27.27 8.91
C ARG A 313 -20.96 -27.27 9.35
N MET A 314 -20.68 -27.27 10.66
CA MET A 314 -19.31 -27.26 11.17
C MET A 314 -18.80 -28.65 11.58
N VAL A 315 -19.66 -29.44 12.24
CA VAL A 315 -19.29 -30.71 12.88
C VAL A 315 -19.55 -31.90 11.96
N LEU A 316 -20.64 -31.90 11.18
CA LEU A 316 -20.98 -33.03 10.29
C LEU A 316 -20.37 -32.92 8.88
N ALA A 317 -19.69 -31.80 8.58
CA ALA A 317 -19.02 -31.55 7.30
C ALA A 317 -17.48 -31.52 7.46
N ALA A 318 -16.97 -32.00 8.58
CA ALA A 318 -15.55 -32.25 8.84
C ALA A 318 -15.29 -33.75 8.68
#